data_AF-E8N5M2-F1
#
_entry.id   AF-E8N5M2-F1
#
_cell.length_a   1.000
_cell.length_b   1.000
_cell.length_c   1.000
_cell.angle_alpha   90.00
_cell.angle_beta   90.00
_cell.angle_gamma   90.00
#
_symmetry.space_group_name_H-M   'P 1'
#
loop_
_entity.id
_entity.type
_entity.pdbx_description
1 polymer ?
#
loop_
_entity_poly.entity_id
_entity_poly.type
_entity_poly.pdbx_seq_one_letter_code
_entity_poly.pdbx_strand_id
1 'polypeptide(L)' 'MVEAKQQCVFCGLDHRTVPLITLQYRDETYFICPQHLPVLIHNPQLLVGKLPGVENLEGYDH' A
#
# COMPACT_ATOMS: atom_id res chain seq x y z
N MET A 1 6.92 7.62 18.27
CA MET A 1 5.98 7.84 17.15
C MET A 1 6.79 7.66 15.88
N VAL A 2 6.57 6.58 15.13
CA VAL A 2 7.22 6.41 13.82
C VAL A 2 6.43 7.26 12.85
N GLU A 3 7.03 8.32 12.31
CA GLU A 3 6.41 9.14 11.26
C GLU A 3 6.12 8.25 10.04
N ALA A 4 4.86 8.18 9.64
CA ALA A 4 4.46 7.46 8.44
C ALA A 4 5.04 8.18 7.22
N LYS A 5 6.02 7.56 6.55
CA LYS A 5 6.58 8.09 5.31
C LYS A 5 5.47 8.19 4.26
N GLN A 6 5.21 9.40 3.77
CA GLN A 6 4.25 9.68 2.71
C GLN A 6 4.78 9.22 1.34
N GLN A 7 4.95 7.91 1.20
CA GLN A 7 5.49 7.23 0.03
C GLN A 7 4.63 6.01 -0.29
N CYS A 8 4.48 5.72 -1.59
CA CYS A 8 3.81 4.50 -2.03
C CYS A 8 4.53 3.27 -1.45
N VAL A 9 3.80 2.44 -0.70
CA VAL A 9 4.33 1.20 -0.11
C VAL A 9 4.91 0.23 -1.14
N PHE A 10 4.44 0.30 -2.39
CA PHE A 10 4.92 -0.59 -3.45
C PHE A 10 6.22 -0.09 -4.10
N CYS A 11 6.20 1.14 -4.63
CA CYS A 11 7.29 1.71 -5.45
C CYS A 11 8.15 2.78 -4.77
N GLY A 12 7.78 3.26 -3.57
CA GLY A 12 8.53 4.25 -2.80
C GLY A 12 8.44 5.70 -3.29
N LEU A 13 7.72 6.00 -4.36
CA LEU A 13 7.51 7.37 -4.83
C LEU A 13 6.65 8.18 -3.85
N ASP A 14 6.97 9.46 -3.70
CA ASP A 14 6.27 10.39 -2.80
C ASP A 14 5.17 11.18 -3.52
N HIS A 15 4.43 11.98 -2.74
CA HIS A 15 3.33 12.83 -3.23
C HIS A 15 3.77 13.93 -4.22
N ARG A 16 5.06 14.22 -4.31
CA ARG A 16 5.60 15.21 -5.26
C ARG A 16 5.76 14.61 -6.66
N THR A 17 5.92 13.29 -6.72
CA THR A 17 6.14 12.55 -7.97
C THR A 17 4.85 11.94 -8.49
N VAL A 18 4.01 11.38 -7.60
CA VAL A 18 2.73 10.74 -7.96
C VAL A 18 1.67 11.05 -6.90
N PRO A 19 0.38 11.13 -7.25
CA PRO A 19 -0.67 11.22 -6.24
C PRO A 19 -0.65 9.98 -5.34
N LEU A 20 -0.89 10.18 -4.06
CA LEU A 20 -0.97 9.11 -3.06
C LEU A 20 -2.39 9.01 -2.52
N ILE A 21 -2.85 7.78 -2.34
CA ILE A 21 -4.10 7.40 -1.69
C ILE A 21 -3.74 6.87 -0.30
N THR A 22 -4.42 7.37 0.73
CA THR A 22 -4.24 6.92 2.11
C THR A 22 -4.99 5.61 2.35
N LEU A 23 -4.32 4.65 2.99
CA LEU A 23 -4.89 3.39 3.44
C LEU A 23 -4.81 3.33 4.96
N GLN A 24 -5.91 2.97 5.62
CA GLN A 24 -5.94 2.66 7.05
C GLN A 24 -6.03 1.14 7.22
N TYR A 25 -5.05 0.54 7.88
CA TYR A 25 -5.03 -0.91 8.10
C TYR A 25 -4.34 -1.24 9.42
N ARG A 26 -5.00 -2.03 10.28
CA ARG A 26 -4.51 -2.43 11.61
C ARG A 26 -4.00 -1.24 12.44
N ASP A 27 -4.80 -0.17 12.50
CA ASP A 27 -4.50 1.07 13.22
C ASP A 27 -3.24 1.83 12.71
N GLU A 28 -2.71 1.44 11.55
CA GLU A 28 -1.60 2.12 10.89
C GLU A 28 -2.05 2.78 9.58
N THR A 29 -1.37 3.88 9.27
CA THR A 29 -1.59 4.66 8.04
C THR A 29 -0.51 4.34 7.02
N TYR A 30 -0.94 3.94 5.82
CA TYR A 30 -0.08 3.66 4.68
C TYR A 30 -0.49 4.50 3.48
N PHE A 31 0.35 4.53 2.45
CA PHE A 31 0.09 5.24 1.21
C PHE A 31 0.34 4.35 0.00
N ILE A 32 -0.53 4.42 -1.00
CA ILE A 32 -0.34 3.72 -2.28
C ILE A 32 -0.67 4.68 -3.44
N CYS A 33 0.08 4.62 -4.53
CA CYS A 33 -0.23 5.44 -5.70
C CYS A 33 -1.26 4.73 -6.60
N PRO A 34 -2.06 5.46 -7.41
CA PRO A 34 -3.07 4.86 -8.29
C PRO A 34 -2.54 3.78 -9.23
N GLN A 35 -1.31 3.91 -9.71
CA GLN A 35 -0.66 2.91 -10.57
C GLN A 35 -0.52 1.52 -9.90
N HIS A 36 -0.38 1.48 -8.57
CA HIS A 36 -0.20 0.25 -7.81
C HIS A 36 -1.44 -0.14 -6.99
N LEU A 37 -2.51 0.66 -7.01
CA LEU A 37 -3.79 0.28 -6.43
C LEU A 37 -4.34 -1.04 -7.03
N PRO A 38 -4.23 -1.32 -8.34
CA PRO A 38 -4.65 -2.61 -8.89
C PRO A 38 -3.90 -3.81 -8.30
N VAL A 39 -2.62 -3.63 -7.92
CA VAL A 39 -1.85 -4.69 -7.25
C VAL A 39 -2.46 -5.01 -5.89
N LEU A 40 -2.86 -3.99 -5.12
CA LEU A 40 -3.55 -4.20 -3.84
C LEU A 40 -4.86 -4.97 -4.00
N ILE A 41 -5.63 -4.70 -5.06
CA ILE A 41 -6.95 -5.32 -5.28
C ILE A 41 -6.82 -6.76 -5.78
N HIS A 42 -6.01 -6.99 -6.81
CA HIS A 42 -5.93 -8.28 -7.51
C HIS A 42 -4.84 -9.20 -6.97
N ASN A 43 -3.73 -8.66 -6.47
CA ASN A 43 -2.55 -9.43 -6.07
C ASN A 43 -1.94 -8.91 -4.75
N PRO A 44 -2.71 -8.82 -3.64
CA PRO A 44 -2.23 -8.23 -2.40
C PRO A 44 -0.98 -8.94 -1.84
N GLN A 45 -0.80 -10.22 -2.15
CA GLN A 45 0.36 -11.03 -1.79
C GLN A 45 1.70 -10.41 -2.23
N LEU A 46 1.73 -9.62 -3.31
CA LEU A 46 2.94 -8.93 -3.77
C LEU A 46 3.38 -7.76 -2.86
N LEU A 47 2.55 -7.41 -1.88
CA LEU A 47 2.85 -6.39 -0.87
C LEU A 47 3.42 -6.99 0.43
N VAL A 48 3.58 -8.33 0.51
CA VAL A 48 4.19 -8.99 1.68
C VAL A 48 5.60 -8.44 1.91
N GLY A 49 5.91 -8.07 3.15
CA GLY A 49 7.20 -7.46 3.52
C GLY A 49 7.35 -5.98 3.17
N LYS A 50 6.39 -5.39 2.44
CA LYS A 50 6.28 -3.93 2.18
C LYS A 50 5.20 -3.28 3.03
N LEU A 51 4.16 -4.06 3.36
CA LEU A 51 3.08 -3.71 4.26
C LEU A 51 3.03 -4.77 5.39
N PRO A 52 3.12 -4.37 6.67
CA PRO A 52 2.91 -5.28 7.79
C PRO A 52 1.52 -5.94 7.72
N GLY A 53 1.48 -7.28 7.85
CA GLY A 53 0.22 -8.02 7.93
C GLY A 53 -0.49 -8.32 6.60
N VAL A 54 0.08 -7.91 5.46
CA VAL A 54 -0.47 -8.23 4.12
C VAL A 54 -0.52 -9.72 3.82
N GLU A 55 0.30 -10.54 4.48
CA GLU A 55 0.31 -12.00 4.34
C GLU A 55 -1.06 -12.67 4.63
N ASN A 56 -1.99 -11.95 5.26
CA ASN A 56 -3.34 -12.43 5.58
C ASN A 56 -4.42 -11.83 4.66
N LEU A 57 -4.06 -11.06 3.62
CA LEU A 57 -5.03 -10.52 2.67
C LEU A 57 -5.23 -11.48 1.50
N GLU A 58 -6.47 -11.89 1.28
CA GLU A 58 -6.89 -12.66 0.12
C GLU A 58 -7.19 -11.70 -1.04
N GLY A 59 -6.67 -12.01 -2.24
CA GLY A 59 -6.96 -11.23 -3.44
C GLY A 59 -8.40 -11.45 -3.88
N TYR A 60 -9.05 -10.39 -4.39
CA TYR A 60 -10.36 -10.52 -5.01
C TYR A 60 -10.19 -10.77 -6.50
N ASP A 61 -10.64 -11.94 -6.96
CA ASP A 61 -10.67 -12.32 -8.38
C ASP A 61 -12.09 -12.06 -8.93
N HIS A 62 -12.18 -11.46 -10.12
CA HIS A 62 -13.44 -11.18 -10.81
C HIS A 62 -13.46 -11.87 -12.17
#